data_AF-A0A9W9EUV3-F1
#
_entry.id   AF-A0A9W9EUV3-F1
#
_cell.length_a   1.000
_cell.length_b   1.000
_cell.length_c   1.000
_cell.angle_alpha   90.00
_cell.angle_beta   90.00
_cell.angle_gamma   90.00
#
_symmetry.space_group_name_H-M   'P 1'
#
loop_
_entity.id
_entity.type
_entity.pdbx_description
1 polymer ?
#
loop_
_entity_poly.entity_id
_entity_poly.type
_entity_poly.pdbx_seq_one_letter_code
_entity_poly.pdbx_strand_id
1 'polypeptide(L)'
;MRSILEANNNLSTSKAISEVQPQQQQNINLQEHEPEPGNSLSGYNGLKQNSKISKDHYSQSLNELRILIENTFPSTDARYSAFIRALELLWSRYELIIDATNPILSSELWPQIFSWLYLLPNIVSLEMQQRHPVALVLFSYFAVLLQELDSVWFIQGWSSHIVRRISNDLDNFHSPFLSWPRMRLLLV
;
A
#
# COMPACT_ATOMS: atom_id res chain seq x y z
N MET A 1 -4.60 -6.12 38.32
CA MET A 1 -5.70 -5.34 38.93
C MET A 1 -5.05 -4.41 39.95
N ARG A 2 -4.61 -3.22 39.55
CA ARG A 2 -5.32 -1.93 39.77
C ARG A 2 -6.07 -1.89 41.11
N SER A 3 -5.61 -1.04 42.03
CA SER A 3 -6.27 0.24 42.32
C SER A 3 -5.37 1.06 43.26
N ILE A 4 -4.71 2.10 42.72
CA ILE A 4 -5.12 3.52 42.87
C ILE A 4 -4.86 3.94 44.32
N LEU A 5 -3.64 4.37 44.61
CA LEU A 5 -3.35 5.82 44.69
C LEU A 5 -4.34 6.51 45.62
N GLU A 6 -4.31 6.03 46.85
CA GLU A 6 -4.27 6.84 48.06
C GLU A 6 -3.75 8.27 47.80
N ALA A 7 -4.42 9.22 48.45
CA ALA A 7 -3.91 10.56 48.72
C ALA A 7 -3.99 11.62 47.60
N ASN A 8 -5.14 11.77 46.94
CA ASN A 8 -5.40 13.05 46.28
C ASN A 8 -6.85 13.51 46.32
N ASN A 9 -7.38 13.68 47.53
CA ASN A 9 -8.52 14.55 47.75
C ASN A 9 -8.54 15.03 49.19
N ASN A 10 -8.88 16.31 49.32
CA ASN A 10 -9.10 17.08 50.54
C ASN A 10 -7.84 17.78 51.06
N LEU A 11 -7.79 19.10 51.20
CA LEU A 11 -8.73 20.15 50.79
C LEU A 11 -7.99 21.47 51.03
N SER A 12 -8.18 22.39 50.11
CA SER A 12 -7.92 23.83 50.19
C SER A 12 -8.16 24.47 51.56
N THR A 13 -7.20 25.29 52.01
CA THR A 13 -7.35 26.57 52.76
C THR A 13 -5.95 27.23 52.72
N SER A 14 -5.70 28.51 52.47
CA SER A 14 -6.45 29.77 52.45
C SER A 14 -5.58 30.77 51.64
N LYS A 15 -6.12 31.51 50.65
CA LYS A 15 -6.42 32.97 50.74
C LYS A 15 -5.54 33.72 51.76
N ALA A 16 -4.80 34.79 51.44
CA ALA A 16 -5.01 35.86 50.47
C ALA A 16 -3.71 36.66 50.28
N ILE A 17 -3.53 37.29 49.12
CA ILE A 17 -3.13 38.70 48.96
C ILE A 17 -3.77 39.18 47.65
N SER A 18 -4.63 40.17 47.82
CA SER A 18 -5.28 40.99 46.81
C SER A 18 -4.33 42.06 46.31
N GLU A 19 -4.23 42.26 44.99
CA GLU A 19 -4.16 43.60 44.42
C GLU A 19 -4.49 43.57 42.91
N VAL A 20 -5.40 44.47 42.55
CA VAL A 20 -6.07 44.70 41.26
C VAL A 20 -5.55 46.06 40.77
N GLN A 21 -5.07 46.24 39.53
CA GLN A 21 -5.79 46.80 38.36
C GLN A 21 -4.79 47.09 37.18
N PRO A 22 -5.20 47.54 35.95
CA PRO A 22 -5.29 46.75 34.71
C PRO A 22 -4.42 47.31 33.55
N GLN A 23 -4.72 46.90 32.29
CA GLN A 23 -4.26 47.41 30.94
C GLN A 23 -3.21 46.47 30.29
N GLN A 24 -3.30 45.90 29.07
CA GLN A 24 -4.12 46.15 27.86
C GLN A 24 -4.32 44.87 27.02
N GLN A 25 -5.47 44.80 26.33
CA GLN A 25 -5.89 43.78 25.35
C GLN A 25 -5.03 43.72 24.09
N GLN A 26 -4.96 42.54 23.45
CA GLN A 26 -5.22 42.40 22.01
C GLN A 26 -5.59 40.96 21.61
N ASN A 27 -6.90 40.75 21.51
CA ASN A 27 -7.69 39.89 20.61
C ASN A 27 -7.03 38.66 19.97
N ILE A 28 -7.36 37.48 20.49
CA ILE A 28 -7.40 36.24 19.72
C ILE A 28 -8.87 36.00 19.38
N ASN A 29 -9.22 36.00 18.10
CA ASN A 29 -10.56 35.64 17.63
C ASN A 29 -10.85 34.17 17.97
N LEU A 30 -11.79 33.93 18.87
CA LEU A 30 -12.43 32.64 19.07
C LEU A 30 -13.76 32.70 18.31
N GLN A 31 -13.79 32.07 17.13
CA GLN A 31 -15.04 31.78 16.44
C GLN A 31 -15.52 30.41 16.94
N GLU A 32 -16.54 30.44 17.79
CA GLU A 32 -17.33 29.29 18.18
C GLU A 32 -18.02 28.70 16.94
N HIS A 33 -17.74 27.44 16.62
CA HIS A 33 -18.58 26.66 15.74
C HIS A 33 -18.91 25.33 16.43
N GLU A 34 -20.17 25.20 16.82
CA GLU A 34 -20.76 24.00 17.43
C GLU A 34 -20.62 22.76 16.53
N PRO A 35 -20.48 21.56 17.09
CA PRO A 35 -20.75 20.33 16.39
C PRO A 35 -22.16 19.81 16.75
N GLU A 36 -23.14 19.99 15.86
CA GLU A 36 -24.40 19.24 15.93
C GLU A 36 -24.35 17.99 15.02
N PRO A 37 -25.03 16.89 15.40
CA PRO A 37 -24.81 15.55 14.89
C PRO A 37 -25.81 15.15 13.79
N GLY A 38 -25.43 14.20 12.93
CA GLY A 38 -26.42 13.44 12.16
C GLY A 38 -26.06 13.16 10.70
N ASN A 39 -25.51 11.95 10.50
CA ASN A 39 -25.87 11.02 9.44
C ASN A 39 -25.76 11.47 7.98
N SER A 40 -24.72 11.00 7.28
CA SER A 40 -24.86 10.08 6.13
C SER A 40 -23.48 9.65 5.63
N LEU A 41 -23.09 8.43 5.98
CA LEU A 41 -22.09 7.66 5.24
C LEU A 41 -22.64 7.40 3.84
N SER A 42 -22.38 8.29 2.88
CA SER A 42 -22.67 8.05 1.47
C SER A 42 -21.82 8.98 0.61
N GLY A 43 -21.02 8.40 -0.27
CA GLY A 43 -20.36 9.15 -1.34
C GLY A 43 -18.85 9.06 -1.38
N TYR A 44 -18.24 7.91 -1.09
CA TYR A 44 -17.02 7.53 -1.82
C TYR A 44 -17.42 7.24 -3.28
N ASN A 45 -17.78 8.31 -3.99
CA ASN A 45 -18.19 8.28 -5.37
C ASN A 45 -16.97 7.97 -6.24
N GLY A 46 -17.06 6.85 -6.95
CA GLY A 46 -16.27 6.57 -8.13
C GLY A 46 -14.85 6.14 -7.85
N LEU A 47 -14.68 4.86 -7.51
CA LEU A 47 -13.53 4.14 -8.06
C LEU A 47 -13.62 4.32 -9.57
N LYS A 48 -12.77 5.20 -10.11
CA LYS A 48 -12.47 5.20 -11.54
C LYS A 48 -12.09 3.77 -11.87
N GLN A 49 -12.93 3.12 -12.68
CA GLN A 49 -12.64 1.89 -13.41
C GLN A 49 -11.50 2.13 -14.43
N ASN A 50 -10.39 2.71 -13.96
CA ASN A 50 -9.10 2.72 -14.62
C ASN A 50 -8.54 1.33 -14.33
N SER A 51 -8.62 0.33 -15.20
CA SER A 51 -8.71 0.39 -16.64
C SER A 51 -8.84 -1.06 -17.14
N LYS A 52 -9.52 -1.30 -18.27
CA LYS A 52 -9.61 -2.59 -18.98
C LYS A 52 -8.24 -3.29 -19.06
N ILE A 53 -7.86 -4.10 -18.08
CA ILE A 53 -6.92 -5.20 -18.32
C ILE A 53 -7.79 -6.32 -18.86
N SER A 54 -7.55 -6.73 -20.12
CA SER A 54 -8.07 -8.03 -20.55
C SER A 54 -7.34 -9.10 -19.76
N LYS A 55 -8.06 -10.11 -19.27
CA LYS A 55 -7.50 -11.28 -18.58
C LYS A 55 -6.28 -11.86 -19.32
N ASP A 56 -6.35 -11.83 -20.64
CA ASP A 56 -5.33 -12.35 -21.54
C ASP A 56 -3.98 -11.63 -21.40
N HIS A 57 -3.99 -10.34 -21.04
CA HIS A 57 -2.76 -9.55 -21.00
C HIS A 57 -1.95 -9.76 -19.72
N TYR A 58 -2.57 -9.91 -18.54
CA TYR A 58 -1.79 -10.17 -17.32
C TYR A 58 -1.32 -11.63 -17.25
N SER A 59 -2.14 -12.58 -17.74
CA SER A 59 -1.82 -14.00 -17.70
C SER A 59 -0.57 -14.33 -18.53
N GLN A 60 -0.43 -13.73 -19.71
CA GLN A 60 0.80 -13.85 -20.51
C GLN A 60 2.01 -13.30 -19.76
N SER A 61 1.94 -12.09 -19.21
CA SER A 61 3.08 -11.47 -18.54
C SER A 61 3.47 -12.20 -17.25
N LEU A 62 2.53 -12.79 -16.52
CA LEU A 62 2.83 -13.65 -15.37
C LEU A 62 3.50 -14.97 -15.80
N ASN A 63 3.12 -15.51 -16.95
CA ASN A 63 3.78 -16.68 -17.52
C ASN A 63 5.22 -16.37 -17.95
N GLU A 64 5.48 -15.20 -18.53
CA GLU A 64 6.85 -14.75 -18.83
C GLU A 64 7.70 -14.64 -17.56
N LEU A 65 7.14 -14.13 -16.47
CA LEU A 65 7.81 -14.09 -15.16
C LEU A 65 8.09 -15.51 -14.61
N ARG A 66 7.17 -16.46 -14.81
CA ARG A 66 7.40 -17.87 -14.45
C ARG A 66 8.61 -18.45 -15.17
N ILE A 67 8.69 -18.24 -16.49
CA ILE A 67 9.80 -18.70 -17.33
C ILE A 67 11.12 -18.05 -16.88
N LEU A 68 11.11 -16.76 -16.52
CA LEU A 68 12.29 -16.08 -15.97
C LEU A 68 12.79 -16.74 -14.68
N ILE A 69 11.88 -17.07 -13.75
CA ILE A 69 12.23 -17.74 -12.48
C ILE A 69 12.82 -19.13 -12.76
N GLU A 70 12.21 -19.90 -13.65
CA GLU A 70 12.68 -21.24 -14.06
C GLU A 70 14.08 -21.20 -14.70
N ASN A 71 14.37 -20.17 -15.49
CA ASN A 71 15.68 -20.01 -16.12
C ASN A 71 16.76 -19.48 -15.16
N THR A 72 16.36 -18.81 -14.07
CA THR A 72 17.30 -18.18 -13.13
C THR A 72 17.69 -19.10 -11.98
N PHE A 73 16.74 -19.89 -11.47
CA PHE A 73 16.95 -20.74 -10.30
C PHE A 73 16.70 -22.22 -10.64
N PRO A 74 17.67 -23.12 -10.40
CA PRO A 74 17.44 -24.56 -10.52
C PRO A 74 16.31 -25.02 -9.59
N SER A 75 15.57 -26.05 -10.00
CA SER A 75 14.45 -26.61 -9.21
C SER A 75 14.87 -27.18 -7.85
N THR A 76 16.16 -27.47 -7.66
CA THR A 76 16.76 -27.91 -6.39
C THR A 76 17.07 -26.76 -5.43
N ASP A 77 17.00 -25.50 -5.88
CA ASP A 77 17.26 -24.31 -5.07
C ASP A 77 16.02 -23.96 -4.21
N ALA A 78 16.23 -23.69 -2.93
CA ALA A 78 15.16 -23.22 -2.04
C ALA A 78 14.51 -21.92 -2.54
N ARG A 79 15.29 -21.05 -3.20
CA ARG A 79 14.80 -19.79 -3.81
C ARG A 79 13.75 -20.06 -4.87
N TYR A 80 13.95 -21.08 -5.72
CA TYR A 80 12.98 -21.43 -6.77
C TYR A 80 11.57 -21.63 -6.18
N SER A 81 11.46 -22.49 -5.15
CA SER A 81 10.17 -22.76 -4.50
C SER A 81 9.53 -21.52 -3.87
N ALA A 82 10.34 -20.63 -3.30
CA ALA A 82 9.89 -19.40 -2.67
C ALA A 82 9.38 -18.38 -3.70
N PHE A 83 10.09 -18.22 -4.82
CA PHE A 83 9.69 -17.35 -5.92
C PHE A 83 8.44 -17.85 -6.63
N ILE A 84 8.33 -19.16 -6.87
CA ILE A 84 7.11 -19.76 -7.44
C ILE A 84 5.92 -19.53 -6.50
N ARG A 85 6.08 -19.72 -5.18
CA ARG A 85 5.02 -19.42 -4.22
C ARG A 85 4.59 -17.95 -4.26
N ALA A 86 5.55 -17.03 -4.30
CA ALA A 86 5.24 -15.61 -4.39
C ALA A 86 4.50 -15.26 -5.70
N LEU A 87 4.86 -15.90 -6.81
CA LEU A 87 4.18 -15.76 -8.09
C LEU A 87 2.74 -16.31 -8.05
N GLU A 88 2.52 -17.50 -7.47
CA GLU A 88 1.18 -18.10 -7.30
C GLU A 88 0.28 -17.19 -6.46
N LEU A 89 0.81 -16.66 -5.36
CA LEU A 89 0.10 -15.69 -4.53
C LEU A 89 -0.27 -14.46 -5.34
N LEU A 90 0.64 -13.96 -6.18
CA LEU A 90 0.39 -12.80 -7.03
C LEU A 90 -0.73 -13.11 -8.04
N TRP A 91 -0.65 -14.25 -8.74
CA TRP A 91 -1.70 -14.70 -9.67
C TRP A 91 -3.08 -14.70 -9.01
N SER A 92 -3.18 -15.25 -7.80
CA SER A 92 -4.45 -15.27 -7.07
C SER A 92 -5.03 -13.87 -6.81
N ARG A 93 -4.18 -12.85 -6.62
CA ARG A 93 -4.62 -11.46 -6.46
C ARG A 93 -5.06 -10.84 -7.78
N TYR A 94 -4.38 -11.17 -8.87
CA TYR A 94 -4.80 -10.74 -10.20
C TYR A 94 -6.17 -11.29 -10.57
N GLU A 95 -6.41 -12.60 -10.39
CA GLU A 95 -7.74 -13.19 -10.66
C GLU A 95 -8.82 -12.56 -9.77
N LEU A 96 -8.49 -12.34 -8.49
CA LEU A 96 -9.43 -11.80 -7.53
C LEU A 96 -9.80 -10.32 -7.78
N ILE A 97 -8.83 -9.49 -8.18
CA ILE A 97 -8.99 -8.04 -8.31
C ILE A 97 -9.37 -7.64 -9.74
N ILE A 98 -8.77 -8.28 -10.75
CA ILE A 98 -8.89 -7.88 -12.17
C ILE A 98 -9.86 -8.78 -12.93
N ASP A 99 -9.90 -10.09 -12.65
CA ASP A 99 -10.86 -11.01 -13.29
C ASP A 99 -12.17 -11.15 -12.50
N ALA A 100 -12.52 -10.12 -11.73
CA ALA A 100 -13.60 -10.19 -10.76
C ALA A 100 -14.96 -10.27 -11.46
N THR A 101 -15.50 -11.49 -11.57
CA THR A 101 -16.91 -11.75 -11.93
C THR A 101 -17.85 -11.08 -10.93
N ASN A 102 -17.40 -10.91 -9.68
CA ASN A 102 -18.02 -10.09 -8.64
C ASN A 102 -16.98 -9.12 -8.07
N PRO A 103 -17.04 -7.82 -8.38
CA PRO A 103 -16.05 -6.86 -7.93
C PRO A 103 -16.06 -6.75 -6.39
N ILE A 104 -14.87 -6.82 -5.81
CA ILE A 104 -14.67 -6.60 -4.37
C ILE A 104 -14.98 -5.15 -4.03
N LEU A 105 -15.55 -4.91 -2.84
CA LEU A 105 -15.79 -3.57 -2.34
C LEU A 105 -14.46 -2.81 -2.19
N SER A 106 -14.47 -1.51 -2.48
CA SER A 106 -13.27 -0.64 -2.39
C SER A 106 -12.55 -0.75 -1.05
N SER A 107 -13.31 -0.94 0.04
CA SER A 107 -12.79 -1.11 1.41
C SER A 107 -12.01 -2.40 1.63
N GLU A 108 -12.28 -3.44 0.83
CA GLU A 108 -11.66 -4.76 0.94
C GLU A 108 -10.47 -4.93 -0.02
N LEU A 109 -10.33 -4.07 -1.04
CA LEU A 109 -9.19 -4.10 -1.97
C LEU A 109 -7.84 -3.94 -1.27
N TRP A 110 -7.78 -3.07 -0.26
CA TRP A 110 -6.57 -2.80 0.50
C TRP A 110 -5.98 -4.05 1.16
N PRO A 111 -6.71 -4.75 2.06
CA PRO A 111 -6.24 -6.00 2.63
C PRO A 111 -5.84 -7.03 1.57
N GLN A 112 -6.58 -7.12 0.46
CA GLN A 112 -6.28 -8.11 -0.58
C GLN A 112 -4.96 -7.81 -1.29
N ILE A 113 -4.70 -6.56 -1.67
CA ILE A 113 -3.45 -6.18 -2.33
C ILE A 113 -2.29 -6.34 -1.36
N PHE A 114 -2.36 -5.75 -0.17
CA PHE A 114 -1.25 -5.80 0.79
C PHE A 114 -1.01 -7.19 1.37
N SER A 115 -2.02 -8.09 1.39
CA SER A 115 -1.84 -9.48 1.83
C SER A 115 -0.72 -10.18 1.08
N TRP A 116 -0.48 -9.85 -0.19
CA TRP A 116 0.61 -10.43 -0.96
C TRP A 116 1.98 -10.11 -0.34
N LEU A 117 2.20 -8.87 0.11
CA LEU A 117 3.45 -8.49 0.78
C LEU A 117 3.62 -9.19 2.13
N TYR A 118 2.52 -9.35 2.88
CA TYR A 118 2.57 -10.00 4.19
C TYR A 118 2.76 -11.53 4.10
N LEU A 119 2.27 -12.15 3.02
CA LEU A 119 2.42 -13.59 2.78
C LEU A 119 3.72 -13.94 2.03
N LEU A 120 4.54 -12.94 1.72
CA LEU A 120 5.77 -13.11 0.96
C LEU A 120 6.78 -13.97 1.74
N PRO A 121 7.37 -15.01 1.15
CA PRO A 121 8.41 -15.79 1.81
C PRO A 121 9.62 -14.93 2.19
N ASN A 122 10.21 -15.17 3.36
CA ASN A 122 11.37 -14.42 3.88
C ASN A 122 12.56 -14.39 2.91
N ILE A 123 12.77 -15.47 2.15
CA ILE A 123 13.83 -15.56 1.14
C ILE A 123 13.60 -14.50 0.06
N VAL A 124 12.37 -14.38 -0.44
CA VAL A 124 12.03 -13.42 -1.50
C VAL A 124 12.13 -11.99 -0.98
N SER A 125 11.68 -11.73 0.26
CA SER A 125 11.81 -10.39 0.84
C SER A 125 13.27 -9.98 1.04
N LEU A 126 14.15 -10.92 1.42
CA LEU A 126 15.59 -10.67 1.50
C LEU A 126 16.21 -10.37 0.13
N GLU A 127 15.88 -11.17 -0.89
CA GLU A 127 16.35 -10.96 -2.27
C GLU A 127 15.87 -9.61 -2.83
N MET A 128 14.65 -9.16 -2.47
CA MET A 128 14.15 -7.82 -2.78
C MET A 128 14.98 -6.72 -2.11
N GLN A 129 15.33 -6.88 -0.83
CA GLN A 129 16.19 -5.93 -0.11
C GLN A 129 17.59 -5.85 -0.71
N GLN A 130 18.13 -6.99 -1.15
CA GLN A 130 19.41 -7.07 -1.85
C GLN A 130 19.34 -6.61 -3.31
N ARG A 131 18.16 -6.18 -3.79
CA ARG A 131 17.94 -5.71 -5.16
C ARG A 131 18.26 -6.76 -6.22
N HIS A 132 18.03 -8.03 -5.92
CA HIS A 132 18.19 -9.09 -6.90
C HIS A 132 17.25 -8.84 -8.09
N PRO A 133 17.73 -8.89 -9.36
CA PRO A 133 16.95 -8.50 -10.53
C PRO A 133 15.58 -9.21 -10.62
N VAL A 134 15.55 -10.53 -10.44
CA VAL A 134 14.28 -11.30 -10.46
C VAL A 134 13.31 -10.90 -9.35
N ALA A 135 13.83 -10.54 -8.17
CA ALA A 135 13.02 -10.06 -7.05
C ALA A 135 12.39 -8.70 -7.35
N LEU A 136 13.16 -7.82 -7.99
CA LEU A 136 12.68 -6.52 -8.44
C LEU A 136 11.68 -6.63 -9.59
N VAL A 137 11.88 -7.54 -10.55
CA VAL A 137 10.87 -7.83 -11.57
C VAL A 137 9.58 -8.29 -10.91
N LEU A 138 9.62 -9.29 -10.03
CA LEU A 138 8.43 -9.74 -9.29
C LEU A 138 7.73 -8.60 -8.54
N PHE A 139 8.51 -7.72 -7.87
CA PHE A 139 7.98 -6.56 -7.16
C PHE A 139 7.33 -5.52 -8.11
N SER A 140 7.82 -5.37 -9.33
CA SER A 140 7.21 -4.49 -10.34
C SER A 140 5.81 -4.94 -10.75
N TYR A 141 5.54 -6.25 -10.76
CA TYR A 141 4.20 -6.77 -11.03
C TYR A 141 3.26 -6.46 -9.85
N PHE A 142 3.75 -6.58 -8.61
CA PHE A 142 2.98 -6.11 -7.46
C PHE A 142 2.67 -4.61 -7.54
N ALA A 143 3.59 -3.79 -8.03
CA ALA A 143 3.36 -2.36 -8.22
C ALA A 143 2.21 -2.06 -9.20
N VAL A 144 1.92 -2.95 -10.16
CA VAL A 144 0.74 -2.82 -11.02
C VAL A 144 -0.55 -3.04 -10.22
N LEU A 145 -0.58 -3.98 -9.26
CA LEU A 145 -1.72 -4.13 -8.35
C LEU A 145 -1.91 -2.88 -7.47
N LEU A 146 -0.82 -2.24 -7.04
CA LEU A 146 -0.89 -0.98 -6.29
C LEU A 146 -1.55 0.16 -7.08
N GLN A 147 -1.54 0.11 -8.41
CA GLN A 147 -2.23 1.10 -9.24
C GLN A 147 -3.75 1.11 -9.00
N GLU A 148 -4.33 -0.02 -8.61
CA GLU A 148 -5.76 -0.10 -8.27
C GLU A 148 -6.10 0.71 -7.00
N LEU A 149 -5.07 1.09 -6.21
CA LEU A 149 -5.18 1.93 -5.01
C LEU A 149 -4.78 3.39 -5.26
N ASP A 150 -4.57 3.82 -6.51
CA ASP A 150 -4.12 5.19 -6.86
C ASP A 150 -5.13 6.28 -6.44
N SER A 151 -6.37 5.89 -6.11
CA SER A 151 -7.38 6.78 -5.51
C SER A 151 -7.04 7.21 -4.07
N VAL A 152 -6.09 6.55 -3.41
CA VAL A 152 -5.65 6.89 -2.05
C VAL A 152 -4.49 7.87 -2.10
N TRP A 153 -4.65 9.01 -1.43
CA TRP A 153 -3.73 10.15 -1.47
C TRP A 153 -2.26 9.80 -1.21
N PHE A 154 -1.97 8.83 -0.34
CA PHE A 154 -0.58 8.48 -0.03
C PHE A 154 0.00 7.40 -0.94
N ILE A 155 -0.81 6.62 -1.65
CA ILE A 155 -0.35 5.62 -2.65
C ILE A 155 -0.28 6.24 -4.05
N GLN A 156 -0.91 7.39 -4.23
CA GLN A 156 -0.93 8.10 -5.49
C GLN A 156 0.50 8.27 -6.06
N GLY A 157 0.72 7.71 -7.26
CA GLY A 157 2.02 7.73 -7.93
C GLY A 157 3.09 6.76 -7.41
N TRP A 158 2.87 6.02 -6.31
CA TRP A 158 3.88 5.08 -5.79
C TRP A 158 4.21 3.96 -6.77
N SER A 159 3.19 3.41 -7.43
CA SER A 159 3.34 2.35 -8.41
C SER A 159 4.30 2.76 -9.54
N SER A 160 4.10 3.96 -10.10
CA SER A 160 4.93 4.51 -11.18
C SER A 160 6.35 4.82 -10.72
N HIS A 161 6.52 5.38 -9.52
CA HIS A 161 7.84 5.62 -8.91
C HIS A 161 8.62 4.33 -8.65
N ILE A 162 7.96 3.29 -8.15
CA ILE A 162 8.57 1.98 -7.89
C ILE A 162 9.09 1.38 -9.20
N VAL A 163 8.25 1.29 -10.23
CA VAL A 163 8.64 0.67 -11.50
C VAL A 163 9.72 1.49 -12.23
N ARG A 164 9.68 2.82 -12.15
CA ARG A 164 10.75 3.67 -12.69
C ARG A 164 12.08 3.44 -11.98
N ARG A 165 12.08 3.28 -10.66
CA ARG A 165 13.30 3.01 -9.91
C ARG A 165 13.87 1.64 -10.29
N ILE A 166 13.01 0.63 -10.32
CA ILE A 166 13.35 -0.73 -10.75
C ILE A 166 13.94 -0.71 -12.17
N SER A 167 13.34 0.01 -13.12
CA SER A 167 13.87 0.07 -14.49
C SER A 167 15.25 0.70 -14.60
N ASN A 168 15.63 1.59 -13.68
CA ASN A 168 16.96 2.18 -13.65
C ASN A 168 18.00 1.24 -13.00
N ASP A 169 17.54 0.34 -12.14
CA ASP A 169 18.40 -0.60 -11.40
C ASP A 169 18.62 -1.92 -12.15
N LEU A 170 17.84 -2.21 -13.21
CA LEU A 170 17.89 -3.49 -13.93
C LEU A 170 18.83 -3.48 -15.14
N ASP A 171 19.57 -4.58 -15.30
CA ASP A 171 20.38 -4.86 -16.48
C ASP A 171 19.53 -5.08 -17.74
N ASN A 172 20.15 -4.90 -18.91
CA ASN A 172 19.53 -5.07 -20.23
C ASN A 172 18.83 -6.44 -20.43
N PHE A 173 19.26 -7.49 -19.73
CA PHE A 173 18.66 -8.82 -19.82
C PHE A 173 17.28 -8.91 -19.15
N HIS A 174 17.06 -8.19 -18.06
CA HIS A 174 15.82 -8.25 -17.28
C HIS A 174 14.83 -7.14 -17.65
N SER A 175 15.32 -6.06 -18.28
CA SER A 175 14.50 -4.94 -18.76
C SER A 175 13.30 -5.33 -19.64
N PRO A 176 13.36 -6.37 -20.51
CA PRO A 176 12.21 -6.81 -21.30
C PRO A 176 11.01 -7.26 -20.45
N PHE A 177 11.23 -7.88 -19.29
CA PHE A 177 10.15 -8.33 -18.40
C PHE A 177 9.46 -7.16 -17.68
N LEU A 178 10.09 -5.98 -17.63
CA LEU A 178 9.48 -4.75 -17.12
C LEU A 178 8.63 -4.02 -18.17
N SER A 179 8.62 -4.48 -19.43
CA SER A 179 7.87 -3.83 -20.51
C SER A 179 6.38 -3.73 -20.19
N TRP A 180 5.78 -4.81 -19.67
CA TRP A 180 4.37 -4.84 -19.33
C TRP A 180 4.02 -3.93 -18.14
N PRO A 181 4.70 -4.03 -16.96
CA PRO A 181 4.47 -3.10 -15.86
C PRO A 181 4.64 -1.62 -16.28
N ARG A 182 5.64 -1.32 -17.10
CA ARG A 182 5.92 0.04 -17.60
C ARG A 182 4.82 0.56 -18.52
N MET A 183 4.38 -0.28 -19.47
CA MET A 183 3.27 0.03 -20.36
C MET A 183 1.99 0.30 -19.57
N ARG A 184 1.73 -0.51 -18.54
CA ARG A 184 0.50 -0.43 -17.75
C ARG A 184 0.43 0.82 -16.88
N LEU A 185 1.56 1.23 -16.31
CA LEU A 185 1.65 2.41 -15.46
C LEU A 185 1.75 3.73 -16.24
N LEU A 186 1.64 3.70 -17.58
CA LEU A 186 1.74 4.87 -18.46
C LEU A 186 2.96 5.75 -18.13
N LEU A 187 4.10 5.10 -17.88
CA LEU A 187 5.38 5.80 -17.81
C LEU A 187 5.82 6.17 -19.23
N VAL A 188 5.22 7.25 -19.77
CA VAL A 188 5.65 7.94 -21.00
C VAL A 188 6.41 9.20 -20.59
#